data_AF-A0A6G8AYT1-F1
#
_entry.id   AF-A0A6G8AYT1-F1
#
_cell.length_a   1.000
_cell.length_b   1.000
_cell.length_c   1.000
_cell.angle_alpha   90.00
_cell.angle_beta   90.00
_cell.angle_gamma   90.00
#
_symmetry.space_group_name_H-M   'P 1'
#
loop_
_entity.id
_entity.type
_entity.pdbx_description
1 polymer ?
#
loop_
_entity_poly.entity_id
_entity_poly.type
_entity_poly.pdbx_seq_one_letter_code
_entity_poly.pdbx_strand_id
1 'polypeptide(L)'
;MSFTLFSYTKLQALNLAENLRKLMYSDTAREDLRKQEIIIVEVMPTNIRSIQSKDNDKFMVGFDMRLRLRDPYGDDIPEMDSIEFNET
;
A
#
# COMPACT_ATOMS: atom_id res chain seq x y z
N MET A 1 8.33 -3.24 -2.70
CA MET A 1 7.56 -3.57 -3.91
C MET A 1 7.24 -2.28 -4.66
N SER A 2 7.12 -2.32 -5.99
CA SER A 2 6.83 -1.14 -6.81
C SER A 2 5.64 -1.41 -7.72
N PHE A 3 4.67 -0.49 -7.75
CA PHE A 3 3.50 -0.56 -8.62
C PHE A 3 3.61 0.52 -9.69
N THR A 4 3.36 0.17 -10.95
CA THR A 4 3.38 1.12 -12.07
C THR A 4 2.20 0.84 -12.99
N LEU A 5 1.45 1.88 -13.32
CA LEU A 5 0.26 1.83 -14.16
C LEU A 5 0.43 2.74 -15.37
N PHE A 6 -0.25 2.39 -16.46
CA PHE A 6 -0.15 3.05 -17.75
C PHE A 6 -1.52 3.58 -18.17
N SER A 7 -1.56 4.78 -18.73
CA SER A 7 -2.75 5.28 -19.44
C SER A 7 -2.35 6.26 -20.53
N TYR A 8 -3.19 6.43 -21.56
CA TYR A 8 -3.00 7.40 -22.63
C TYR A 8 -3.11 8.85 -22.15
N THR A 9 -3.76 9.10 -21.00
CA THR A 9 -3.82 10.44 -20.43
C THR A 9 -3.20 10.47 -19.04
N LYS A 10 -2.45 11.56 -18.77
CA LYS A 10 -1.78 11.77 -17.48
C LYS A 10 -2.75 11.73 -16.31
N LEU A 11 -3.91 12.37 -16.45
CA LEU A 11 -4.92 12.42 -15.39
C LEU A 11 -5.47 11.03 -15.06
N GLN A 12 -5.76 10.21 -16.07
CA GLN A 12 -6.22 8.84 -15.84
C GLN A 12 -5.12 7.98 -15.20
N ALA A 13 -3.87 8.08 -15.67
CA ALA A 13 -2.76 7.36 -15.06
C ALA A 13 -2.59 7.72 -13.57
N LEU A 14 -2.67 9.01 -13.24
CA LEU A 14 -2.60 9.50 -11.86
C LEU A 14 -3.76 9.00 -11.01
N ASN A 15 -4.99 9.08 -11.52
CA ASN A 15 -6.18 8.62 -10.81
C ASN A 15 -6.13 7.11 -10.55
N LEU A 16 -5.71 6.30 -11.53
CA LEU A 16 -5.58 4.86 -11.36
C LEU A 16 -4.51 4.51 -10.32
N ALA A 17 -3.35 5.16 -10.36
CA ALA A 17 -2.29 4.96 -9.38
C ALA A 17 -2.72 5.36 -7.98
N GLU A 18 -3.42 6.49 -7.84
CA GLU A 18 -3.89 6.96 -6.54
C GLU A 18 -5.01 6.09 -5.97
N ASN A 19 -5.92 5.60 -6.82
CA ASN A 19 -6.97 4.67 -6.38
C ASN A 19 -6.38 3.34 -5.91
N LEU A 20 -5.40 2.79 -6.64
CA LEU A 20 -4.69 1.59 -6.20
C LEU A 20 -3.91 1.85 -4.91
N ARG A 21 -3.25 3.01 -4.78
CA ARG A 21 -2.55 3.39 -3.55
C ARG A 21 -3.49 3.45 -2.35
N LYS A 22 -4.69 4.04 -2.52
CA LYS A 22 -5.73 4.08 -1.48
C LYS A 22 -6.22 2.69 -1.09
N LEU A 23 -6.35 1.77 -2.05
CA LEU A 23 -6.74 0.38 -1.77
C LEU A 23 -5.76 -0.30 -0.80
N MET A 24 -4.46 0.01 -0.87
CA MET A 24 -3.45 -0.53 0.04
C MET A 24 -3.61 -0.07 1.51
N TYR A 25 -4.42 0.96 1.76
CA TYR A 25 -4.80 1.38 3.10
C TYR A 25 -6.08 0.73 3.61
N SER A 26 -6.82 0.01 2.76
CA SER A 26 -8.03 -0.70 3.18
C SER A 26 -7.70 -1.83 4.15
N ASP A 27 -8.59 -2.05 5.11
CA ASP A 27 -8.42 -3.12 6.11
C ASP A 27 -8.39 -4.49 5.44
N THR A 28 -9.23 -4.73 4.42
CA THR A 28 -9.24 -5.98 3.65
C THR A 28 -7.88 -6.28 3.01
N ALA A 29 -7.27 -5.31 2.33
CA ALA A 29 -5.95 -5.51 1.71
C ALA A 29 -4.86 -5.80 2.76
N ARG A 30 -4.94 -5.16 3.94
CA ARG A 30 -4.00 -5.37 5.04
C ARG A 30 -4.18 -6.73 5.69
N GLU A 31 -5.41 -7.15 5.93
CA GLU A 31 -5.74 -8.48 6.46
C GLU A 31 -5.26 -9.59 5.54
N ASP A 32 -5.51 -9.46 4.23
CA ASP A 32 -5.08 -10.46 3.25
C ASP A 32 -3.56 -10.59 3.20
N LEU A 33 -2.82 -9.48 3.31
CA LEU A 33 -1.36 -9.52 3.43
C LEU A 33 -0.91 -10.13 4.77
N ARG A 34 -1.57 -9.81 5.88
CA ARG A 34 -1.25 -10.39 7.20
C ARG A 34 -1.47 -11.91 7.24
N LYS A 35 -2.50 -12.44 6.56
CA LYS A 35 -2.70 -13.90 6.42
C LYS A 35 -1.53 -14.58 5.71
N GLN A 36 -0.76 -13.84 4.93
CA GLN A 36 0.46 -14.29 4.27
C GLN A 36 1.73 -13.87 5.02
N GLU A 37 1.60 -13.46 6.28
CA GLU A 37 2.70 -12.97 7.12
C GLU A 37 3.41 -11.73 6.56
N ILE A 38 2.73 -10.93 5.73
CA ILE A 38 3.26 -9.69 5.15
C ILE A 38 2.63 -8.49 5.85
N ILE A 39 3.47 -7.56 6.28
CA ILE A 39 3.06 -6.30 6.88
C ILE A 39 3.45 -5.14 5.96
N ILE A 40 2.48 -4.29 5.63
CA ILE A 40 2.74 -3.00 4.98
C ILE A 40 3.36 -2.07 6.04
N VAL A 41 4.61 -1.69 5.83
CA VAL A 41 5.32 -0.72 6.68
C VAL A 41 5.01 0.70 6.21
N GLU A 42 5.05 0.91 4.90
CA GLU A 42 4.91 2.24 4.32
C GLU A 42 4.39 2.14 2.89
N VAL A 43 3.52 3.09 2.53
CA VAL A 43 3.04 3.29 1.15
C VAL A 43 3.45 4.70 0.74
N MET A 44 4.38 4.80 -0.21
CA MET A 44 4.92 6.06 -0.70
C MET A 44 3.88 6.80 -1.55
N PRO A 45 3.98 8.14 -1.68
CA PRO A 45 3.16 8.92 -2.61
C PRO A 45 3.30 8.44 -4.06
N THR A 46 2.30 8.77 -4.88
CA THR A 46 2.37 8.52 -6.32
C THR A 46 3.44 9.40 -6.98
N ASN A 47 4.15 8.83 -7.95
CA ASN A 47 5.17 9.49 -8.74
C ASN A 47 4.98 9.24 -10.24
N ILE A 48 5.22 10.28 -11.04
CA ILE A 48 5.31 10.14 -12.50
C ILE A 48 6.64 9.46 -12.79
N ARG A 49 6.59 8.38 -13.56
CA ARG A 49 7.77 7.58 -13.92
C ARG A 49 8.27 8.06 -15.28
N SER A 50 9.58 8.29 -15.42
CA SER A 50 10.13 8.66 -16.73
C SER A 50 10.09 7.47 -17.66
N ILE A 51 9.87 7.74 -18.94
CA ILE A 51 10.00 6.75 -19.99
C ILE A 51 11.08 7.23 -20.92
N GLN A 52 12.12 6.44 -21.11
CA GLN A 52 13.24 6.81 -22.00
C GLN A 52 12.89 6.72 -23.49
N SER A 53 11.66 6.34 -23.86
CA SER A 53 11.26 6.21 -25.26
C SER A 53 10.56 7.48 -25.77
N LYS A 54 11.05 8.01 -26.89
CA LYS A 54 10.48 9.17 -27.59
C LYS A 54 9.11 8.90 -28.21
N ASP A 55 8.75 7.63 -28.42
CA ASP A 55 7.51 7.20 -29.07
C ASP A 55 6.43 6.77 -28.07
N ASN A 56 6.55 7.15 -26.79
CA ASN A 56 5.62 6.65 -25.79
C ASN A 56 4.38 7.54 -25.62
N ASP A 57 3.30 7.13 -26.29
CA ASP A 57 1.97 7.76 -26.21
C ASP A 57 1.25 7.51 -24.87
N LYS A 58 1.93 6.91 -23.89
CA LYS A 58 1.36 6.50 -22.61
C LYS A 58 2.11 7.14 -21.45
N PHE A 59 1.36 7.61 -20.47
CA PHE A 59 1.86 8.13 -19.20
C PHE A 59 2.02 6.98 -18.20
N MET A 60 3.16 6.96 -17.53
CA MET A 60 3.45 6.03 -16.44
C MET A 60 3.38 6.76 -15.10
N VAL A 61 2.53 6.27 -14.20
CA VAL A 61 2.45 6.73 -12.82
C VAL A 61 2.49 5.51 -11.92
N GLY A 62 3.24 5.60 -10.83
CA GLY A 62 3.41 4.49 -9.90
C GLY A 62 3.51 4.97 -8.47
N PHE A 63 3.71 4.03 -7.55
CA PHE A 63 4.06 4.29 -6.16
C PHE A 63 4.82 3.08 -5.63
N ASP A 64 5.60 3.31 -4.58
CA ASP A 64 6.41 2.26 -3.96
C ASP A 64 5.85 1.90 -2.59
N MET A 65 6.07 0.66 -2.19
CA MET A 65 5.66 0.14 -0.88
C MET A 65 6.83 -0.53 -0.19
N ARG A 66 7.01 -0.22 1.08
CA ARG A 66 7.89 -0.96 1.98
C ARG A 66 7.07 -2.01 2.70
N LEU A 67 7.51 -3.25 2.57
CA LEU A 67 6.91 -4.42 3.19
C LEU A 67 7.94 -5.05 4.12
N ARG A 68 7.46 -5.70 5.18
CA ARG A 68 8.26 -6.60 6.02
C ARG A 68 7.51 -7.91 6.24
N LEU A 69 8.25 -8.95 6.56
CA LEU A 69 7.66 -10.19 7.08
C LEU A 69 7.29 -9.98 8.55
N ARG A 70 6.18 -10.57 8.97
CA ARG A 70 5.78 -10.61 10.38
C ARG A 70 6.79 -11.45 11.16
N ASP A 71 7.29 -10.89 12.26
CA ASP A 71 8.11 -11.65 13.19
C ASP A 71 7.18 -12.33 14.21
N PRO A 72 7.11 -13.68 14.26
CA PRO A 72 6.25 -14.39 15.20
C PRO A 72 6.61 -14.12 16.68
N TYR A 73 7.79 -13.57 16.98
CA TYR A 73 8.21 -13.27 18.35
C TYR A 73 8.05 -11.80 18.77
N GLY A 74 7.79 -10.90 17.82
CA GLY A 74 7.78 -9.45 18.08
C GLY A 74 6.46 -8.74 17.79
N ASP A 75 5.62 -9.30 16.91
CA ASP A 75 4.39 -8.64 16.44
C ASP A 75 3.11 -9.13 17.15
N ASP A 76 3.22 -10.13 18.03
CA ASP A 76 2.15 -10.53 18.95
C ASP A 76 2.16 -9.59 20.17
N ILE A 77 1.74 -8.34 19.96
CA ILE A 77 1.31 -7.50 21.08
C ILE A 77 -0.05 -8.07 21.51
N PRO A 78 -0.22 -8.52 22.77
CA PRO A 78 -1.52 -8.96 23.24
C PRO A 78 -2.51 -7.82 23.03
N GLU A 79 -3.60 -8.09 22.32
CA GLU A 79 -4.77 -7.21 22.36
C GLU A 79 -5.17 -7.12 23.85
N MET A 80 -5.17 -5.91 24.43
CA MET A 80 -5.72 -5.72 25.77
C MET A 80 -7.22 -5.97 25.68
N ASP A 81 -7.63 -7.21 25.91
CA ASP A 81 -9.02 -7.57 26.14
C ASP A 81 -9.49 -6.87 27.40
N SER A 82 -10.32 -5.84 27.20
CA SER A 82 -11.21 -5.20 28.18
C SER A 82 -10.60 -4.74 29.50
N ILE A 83 -10.47 -3.42 29.66
CA ILE A 83 -10.33 -2.78 30.97
C ILE A 83 -11.70 -2.83 31.65
N GLU A 84 -11.91 -3.76 32.57
CA GLU A 84 -13.05 -3.70 33.50
C GLU A 84 -12.84 -2.53 34.47
N PHE A 85 -13.60 -1.46 34.28
CA PHE A 85 -13.71 -0.39 35.27
C PHE A 85 -14.57 -0.88 36.43
N ASN A 86 -13.94 -1.25 37.54
CA ASN A 86 -14.65 -1.37 38.82
C ASN A 86 -14.81 0.02 39.43
N GLU A 87 -15.96 0.64 39.23
CA GLU A 87 -16.40 1.78 40.04
C GLU A 87 -16.71 1.28 41.46
N THR A 88 -16.04 1.85 42.46
CA THR A 88 -16.29 1.62 43.90
C THR A 88 -16.93 2.87 44.50
#